data_AF-A0A8T0HQ20-F1
#
_entry.id   AF-A0A8T0HQ20-F1
#
_cell.length_a   1.000
_cell.length_b   1.000
_cell.length_c   1.000
_cell.angle_alpha   90.00
_cell.angle_beta   90.00
_cell.angle_gamma   90.00
#
_symmetry.space_group_name_H-M   'P 1'
#
loop_
_entity.id
_entity.type
_entity.pdbx_description
1 polymer ?
#
loop_
_entity_poly.entity_id
_entity_poly.type
_entity_poly.pdbx_seq_one_letter_code
_entity_poly.pdbx_strand_id
1 'polypeptide(L)'
;MSFFPQHIFDEDGESDSERDKMLLQLEQECLEVYRRKVDSASQNRARLHQTLACAEGEFAALFSALGKPTLSMREKRSGRLRDQVASIGPLLEELRKRKEERMRQISDVKSQIAIICGEISGSDLRDLYSNEEQDLTIMRLEEYHAQLATLLNEKSERVLKVLEFVNLIHHHCSVMGMDFYHLVSEVHPEVHVWTIRRDFLKASAMTHLTFL
;
A
#
# COMPACT_ATOMS: atom_id res chain seq x y z
N MET A 1 -57.81 -8.05 -23.49
CA MET A 1 -57.50 -7.30 -24.72
C MET A 1 -56.95 -8.29 -25.73
N SER A 2 -57.82 -8.82 -26.60
CA SER A 2 -57.38 -9.53 -27.79
C SER A 2 -56.73 -8.50 -28.72
N PHE A 3 -55.42 -8.58 -28.90
CA PHE A 3 -54.67 -7.72 -29.84
C PHE A 3 -54.90 -8.10 -31.30
N PHE A 4 -55.80 -9.05 -31.57
CA PHE A 4 -56.10 -9.57 -32.90
C PHE A 4 -57.28 -8.81 -33.50
N PRO A 5 -57.08 -8.10 -34.63
CA PRO A 5 -58.14 -7.33 -35.27
C PRO A 5 -59.05 -8.26 -36.08
N GLN A 6 -59.98 -8.95 -35.43
CA GLN A 6 -60.90 -9.90 -36.07
C GLN A 6 -61.70 -9.26 -37.22
N HIS A 7 -62.10 -8.00 -37.06
CA HIS A 7 -62.82 -7.23 -38.07
C HIS A 7 -62.03 -7.01 -39.38
N ILE A 8 -60.70 -7.01 -39.34
CA ILE A 8 -59.88 -6.81 -40.55
C ILE A 8 -59.83 -8.10 -41.36
N PHE A 9 -59.63 -9.24 -40.71
CA PHE A 9 -59.60 -10.54 -41.38
C PHE A 9 -60.96 -10.99 -41.93
N ASP A 10 -62.05 -10.60 -41.26
CA ASP A 10 -63.42 -10.86 -41.72
C ASP A 10 -63.77 -10.02 -42.97
N GLU A 11 -63.16 -8.83 -43.15
CA GLU A 11 -63.32 -7.99 -44.35
C GLU A 11 -62.46 -8.48 -45.53
N ASP A 12 -61.26 -9.02 -45.26
CA ASP A 12 -60.34 -9.53 -46.29
C ASP A 12 -60.68 -10.96 -46.78
N GLY A 13 -61.58 -11.67 -46.08
CA GLY A 13 -62.04 -13.02 -46.46
C GLY A 13 -61.00 -14.12 -46.22
N GLU A 14 -60.03 -13.87 -45.33
CA GLU A 14 -58.97 -14.82 -45.01
C GLU A 14 -59.51 -16.08 -44.30
N SER A 15 -58.92 -17.23 -44.63
CA SER A 15 -59.34 -18.50 -44.03
C SER A 15 -58.87 -18.59 -42.58
N ASP A 16 -59.61 -19.33 -41.74
CA ASP A 16 -59.21 -19.64 -40.36
C ASP A 16 -57.77 -20.13 -40.23
N SER A 17 -57.28 -20.87 -41.24
CA SER A 17 -55.91 -21.39 -41.25
C SER A 17 -54.83 -20.33 -41.47
N GLU A 18 -55.12 -19.26 -42.22
CA GLU A 18 -54.21 -18.13 -42.40
C GLU A 18 -54.13 -17.28 -41.13
N ARG A 19 -55.28 -17.07 -40.47
CA ARG A 19 -55.36 -16.41 -39.16
C ARG A 19 -54.56 -17.16 -38.10
N ASP A 20 -54.71 -18.48 -38.02
CA ASP A 20 -53.95 -19.33 -37.11
C ASP A 20 -52.45 -19.32 -37.40
N LYS A 21 -52.06 -19.30 -38.68
CA LYS A 21 -50.66 -19.21 -39.10
C LYS A 21 -50.02 -17.88 -38.69
N MET A 22 -50.73 -16.77 -38.85
CA MET A 22 -50.24 -15.46 -38.41
C MET A 22 -50.14 -15.38 -36.88
N LEU A 23 -51.12 -15.93 -36.16
CA LEU A 23 -51.08 -16.01 -34.69
C LEU A 23 -49.87 -16.82 -34.22
N LEU A 24 -49.61 -17.98 -34.81
CA LEU A 24 -48.42 -18.79 -34.53
C LEU A 24 -47.12 -18.03 -34.81
N GLN A 25 -47.06 -17.26 -35.90
CA GLN A 25 -45.89 -16.42 -36.20
C GLN A 25 -45.66 -15.35 -35.13
N LEU A 26 -46.71 -14.64 -34.71
CA LEU A 26 -46.61 -13.63 -33.64
C LEU A 26 -46.20 -14.24 -32.30
N GLU A 27 -46.73 -15.42 -31.96
CA GLU A 27 -46.32 -16.16 -30.76
C GLU A 27 -44.83 -16.55 -30.81
N GLN A 28 -44.35 -17.02 -31.98
CA GLN A 28 -42.93 -17.34 -32.19
C GLN A 28 -42.05 -16.10 -32.05
N GLU A 29 -42.42 -14.97 -32.65
CA GLU A 29 -41.67 -13.71 -32.53
C GLU A 29 -41.64 -13.21 -31.08
N CYS A 30 -42.76 -13.29 -30.35
CA CYS A 30 -42.83 -12.93 -28.93
C CYS A 30 -41.90 -13.81 -28.09
N LEU A 31 -41.92 -15.13 -28.32
CA LEU A 31 -41.03 -16.08 -27.66
C LEU A 31 -39.56 -15.78 -27.95
N GLU A 32 -39.23 -15.43 -29.18
CA GLU A 32 -37.85 -15.13 -29.56
C GLU A 32 -37.36 -13.84 -28.87
N VAL A 33 -38.16 -12.78 -28.84
CA VAL A 33 -37.85 -11.55 -28.09
C VAL A 33 -37.66 -11.84 -26.60
N TYR A 34 -38.55 -12.64 -26.01
CA TYR A 34 -38.41 -13.05 -24.61
C TYR A 34 -37.11 -13.80 -24.37
N ARG A 35 -36.79 -14.80 -25.20
CA ARG A 35 -35.55 -15.59 -25.11
C ARG A 35 -34.32 -14.69 -25.19
N ARG A 36 -34.24 -13.81 -26.19
CA ARG A 36 -33.14 -12.85 -26.33
C ARG A 36 -32.97 -11.97 -25.09
N LYS A 37 -34.05 -11.49 -24.48
CA LYS A 37 -34.01 -10.68 -23.25
C LYS A 37 -33.52 -11.48 -22.04
N VAL A 38 -33.97 -12.72 -21.88
CA VAL A 38 -33.53 -13.61 -20.80
C VAL A 38 -32.05 -13.97 -20.97
N ASP A 39 -31.61 -14.28 -22.18
CA ASP A 39 -30.22 -14.58 -22.49
C ASP A 39 -29.32 -13.37 -22.19
N SER A 40 -29.73 -12.17 -22.63
CA SER A 40 -29.02 -10.92 -22.35
C SER A 40 -28.92 -10.64 -20.84
N ALA A 41 -30.01 -10.83 -20.09
CA ALA A 41 -30.00 -10.66 -18.63
C ALA A 41 -29.10 -11.69 -17.94
N SER A 42 -29.11 -12.93 -18.41
CA SER A 42 -28.27 -14.02 -17.90
C SER A 42 -26.79 -13.77 -18.15
N GLN A 43 -26.43 -13.31 -19.36
CA GLN A 43 -25.08 -12.91 -19.73
C GLN A 43 -24.59 -11.74 -18.88
N ASN A 44 -25.41 -10.69 -18.70
CA ASN A 44 -25.02 -9.56 -17.87
C ASN A 44 -24.83 -9.96 -16.40
N ARG A 45 -25.68 -10.86 -15.86
CA ARG A 45 -25.50 -11.41 -14.51
C ARG A 45 -24.18 -12.19 -14.39
N ALA A 46 -23.86 -13.05 -15.35
CA ALA A 46 -22.60 -13.79 -15.37
C ALA A 46 -21.39 -12.85 -15.38
N ARG A 47 -21.42 -11.80 -16.21
CA ARG A 47 -20.36 -10.78 -16.28
C ARG A 47 -20.15 -10.04 -14.95
N LEU A 48 -21.23 -9.68 -14.26
CA LEU A 48 -21.15 -9.02 -12.96
C LEU A 48 -20.51 -9.95 -11.92
N HIS A 49 -20.90 -11.22 -11.86
CA HIS A 49 -20.26 -12.20 -10.97
C HIS A 49 -18.78 -12.41 -11.28
N GLN A 50 -18.42 -12.50 -12.56
CA GLN A 50 -17.02 -12.60 -12.97
C GLN A 50 -16.21 -11.39 -12.49
N THR A 51 -16.76 -10.18 -12.63
CA THR A 51 -16.11 -8.95 -12.16
C THR A 51 -15.89 -8.97 -10.65
N LEU A 52 -16.88 -9.40 -9.88
CA LEU A 52 -16.76 -9.56 -8.42
C LEU A 52 -15.69 -10.59 -8.05
N ALA A 53 -15.70 -11.77 -8.70
CA ALA A 53 -14.72 -12.82 -8.42
C ALA A 53 -13.28 -12.39 -8.74
N CYS A 54 -13.07 -11.69 -9.86
CA CYS A 54 -11.76 -11.12 -10.19
C CYS A 54 -11.30 -10.11 -9.13
N ALA A 55 -12.19 -9.21 -8.70
CA ALA A 55 -11.89 -8.24 -7.66
C ALA A 55 -11.62 -8.89 -6.29
N GLU A 56 -12.35 -9.94 -5.93
CA GLU A 56 -12.12 -10.71 -4.69
C GLU A 56 -10.73 -11.34 -4.65
N GLY A 57 -10.24 -11.86 -5.79
CA GLY A 57 -8.87 -12.36 -5.91
C GLY A 57 -7.84 -11.26 -5.66
N GLU A 58 -8.06 -10.07 -6.23
CA GLU A 58 -7.16 -8.94 -6.01
C GLU A 58 -7.21 -8.43 -4.56
N PHE A 59 -8.40 -8.35 -3.97
CA PHE A 59 -8.55 -8.03 -2.55
C PHE A 59 -7.76 -9.00 -1.67
N ALA A 60 -7.85 -10.30 -1.94
CA ALA A 60 -7.10 -11.31 -1.18
C ALA A 60 -5.58 -11.06 -1.26
N ALA A 61 -5.06 -10.77 -2.46
CA ALA A 61 -3.64 -10.43 -2.65
C ALA A 61 -3.25 -9.15 -1.89
N LEU A 62 -4.07 -8.10 -1.97
CA LEU A 62 -3.82 -6.83 -1.28
C LEU A 62 -3.88 -6.98 0.25
N PHE A 63 -4.85 -7.73 0.79
CA PHE A 63 -4.95 -7.99 2.22
C PHE A 63 -3.86 -8.91 2.74
N SER A 64 -3.36 -9.83 1.90
CA SER A 64 -2.20 -10.64 2.26
C SER A 64 -0.95 -9.77 2.47
N ALA A 65 -0.77 -8.72 1.65
CA ALA A 65 0.38 -7.83 1.75
C ALA A 65 0.20 -6.73 2.82
N LEU A 66 -0.97 -6.07 2.86
CA LEU A 66 -1.21 -4.92 3.74
C LEU A 66 -1.70 -5.29 5.15
N GLY A 67 -2.18 -6.53 5.32
CA GLY A 67 -2.86 -7.00 6.53
C GLY A 67 -4.39 -6.97 6.42
N LYS A 68 -5.04 -7.22 7.56
CA LYS A 68 -6.49 -7.47 7.62
C LYS A 68 -7.35 -6.30 7.07
N PRO A 69 -8.50 -6.60 6.44
CA PRO A 69 -9.44 -5.58 6.00
C PRO A 69 -10.04 -4.79 7.17
N THR A 70 -10.33 -3.50 6.95
CA THR A 70 -11.12 -2.70 7.90
C THR A 70 -12.61 -3.04 7.83
N LEU A 71 -13.35 -2.81 8.93
CA LEU A 71 -14.80 -3.06 9.00
C LEU A 71 -15.57 -2.25 7.95
N SER A 72 -15.23 -0.96 7.79
CA SER A 72 -15.81 -0.08 6.77
C SER A 72 -15.68 -0.63 5.35
N MET A 73 -14.56 -1.27 5.04
CA MET A 73 -14.30 -1.88 3.74
C MET A 73 -15.11 -3.16 3.49
N ARG A 74 -15.51 -3.87 4.55
CA ARG A 74 -16.44 -5.00 4.44
C ARG A 74 -17.87 -4.50 4.18
N GLU A 75 -18.27 -3.43 4.84
CA GLU A 75 -19.59 -2.81 4.68
C GLU A 75 -19.78 -2.21 3.27
N LYS A 76 -18.77 -1.53 2.74
CA LYS A 76 -18.77 -0.97 1.37
C LYS A 76 -18.98 -2.01 0.27
N ARG A 77 -18.82 -3.30 0.58
CA ARG A 77 -18.99 -4.43 -0.36
C ARG A 77 -20.29 -5.21 -0.13
N SER A 78 -21.19 -4.72 0.72
CA SER A 78 -22.52 -5.31 0.95
C SER A 78 -23.58 -4.63 0.08
N GLY A 79 -24.64 -5.36 -0.32
CA GLY A 79 -25.78 -4.79 -1.07
C GLY A 79 -26.09 -5.54 -2.37
N ARG A 80 -26.76 -4.86 -3.32
CA ARG A 80 -27.14 -5.46 -4.61
C ARG A 80 -25.91 -5.63 -5.50
N LEU A 81 -25.95 -6.61 -6.40
CA LEU A 81 -24.83 -6.96 -7.29
C LEU A 81 -24.25 -5.77 -8.07
N ARG A 82 -25.12 -4.88 -8.60
CA ARG A 82 -24.68 -3.68 -9.33
C ARG A 82 -23.99 -2.66 -8.42
N ASP A 83 -24.50 -2.50 -7.20
CA ASP A 83 -23.96 -1.54 -6.22
C ASP A 83 -22.59 -2.03 -5.73
N GLN A 84 -22.44 -3.34 -5.49
CA GLN A 84 -21.14 -3.95 -5.17
C GLN A 84 -20.10 -3.74 -6.27
N VAL A 85 -20.48 -3.96 -7.54
CA VAL A 85 -19.55 -3.74 -8.67
C VAL A 85 -19.16 -2.26 -8.79
N ALA A 86 -20.10 -1.34 -8.52
CA ALA A 86 -19.82 0.09 -8.54
C ALA A 86 -18.89 0.54 -7.40
N SER A 87 -18.99 -0.07 -6.21
CA SER A 87 -18.19 0.31 -5.03
C SER A 87 -16.79 -0.31 -5.00
N ILE A 88 -16.60 -1.45 -5.68
CA ILE A 88 -15.32 -2.19 -5.67
C ILE A 88 -14.19 -1.44 -6.36
N GLY A 89 -14.46 -0.76 -7.49
CA GLY A 89 -13.42 -0.03 -8.23
C GLY A 89 -12.71 1.02 -7.38
N PRO A 90 -13.44 1.99 -6.79
CA PRO A 90 -12.85 2.98 -5.89
C PRO A 90 -12.10 2.37 -4.69
N LEU A 91 -12.60 1.25 -4.16
CA LEU A 91 -12.01 0.58 -3.02
C LEU A 91 -10.68 -0.11 -3.36
N LEU A 92 -10.59 -0.75 -4.53
CA LEU A 92 -9.33 -1.32 -5.03
C LEU A 92 -8.30 -0.22 -5.28
N GLU A 93 -8.71 0.91 -5.86
CA GLU A 93 -7.83 2.08 -6.04
C GLU A 93 -7.29 2.61 -4.71
N GLU A 94 -8.12 2.69 -3.67
CA GLU A 94 -7.69 3.09 -2.33
C GLU A 94 -6.62 2.13 -1.78
N LEU A 95 -6.82 0.81 -1.93
CA LEU A 95 -5.87 -0.19 -1.45
C LEU A 95 -4.56 -0.22 -2.25
N ARG A 96 -4.63 -0.03 -3.58
CA ARG A 96 -3.43 0.07 -4.44
C ARG A 96 -2.56 1.25 -4.02
N LYS A 97 -3.16 2.43 -3.82
CA LYS A 97 -2.45 3.61 -3.30
C LYS A 97 -1.85 3.36 -1.92
N ARG A 98 -2.60 2.71 -1.03
CA ARG A 98 -2.08 2.35 0.31
C ARG A 98 -0.90 1.39 0.23
N LYS A 99 -0.91 0.43 -0.71
CA LYS A 99 0.21 -0.49 -0.97
C LYS A 99 1.46 0.26 -1.44
N GLU A 100 1.32 1.12 -2.44
CA GLU A 100 2.41 1.93 -2.97
C GLU A 100 3.03 2.84 -1.91
N GLU A 101 2.19 3.49 -1.11
CA GLU A 101 2.65 4.33 -0.01
C GLU A 101 3.41 3.53 1.04
N ARG A 102 2.89 2.36 1.45
CA ARG A 102 3.56 1.53 2.44
C ARG A 102 4.91 0.99 1.95
N MET A 103 4.98 0.63 0.66
CA MET A 103 6.23 0.20 0.02
C MET A 103 7.28 1.31 0.03
N ARG A 104 6.87 2.55 -0.28
CA ARG A 104 7.74 3.72 -0.20
C ARG A 104 8.25 3.93 1.23
N GLN A 105 7.35 3.95 2.21
CA GLN A 105 7.70 4.15 3.62
C GLN A 105 8.71 3.09 4.12
N ILE A 106 8.46 1.82 3.84
CA ILE A 106 9.38 0.74 4.25
C ILE A 106 10.73 0.90 3.56
N SER A 107 10.77 1.19 2.25
CA SER A 107 12.01 1.44 1.52
C SER A 107 12.80 2.60 2.14
N ASP A 108 12.13 3.71 2.44
CA ASP A 108 12.75 4.88 3.03
C ASP A 108 13.35 4.57 4.41
N VAL A 109 12.61 3.88 5.28
CA VAL A 109 13.12 3.50 6.62
C VAL A 109 14.28 2.51 6.51
N LYS A 110 14.21 1.51 5.63
CA LYS A 110 15.31 0.58 5.37
C LYS A 110 16.58 1.28 4.88
N SER A 111 16.43 2.28 4.01
CA SER A 111 17.56 3.08 3.54
C SER A 111 18.22 3.87 4.68
N GLN A 112 17.41 4.45 5.58
CA GLN A 112 17.90 5.15 6.76
C GLN A 112 18.63 4.21 7.72
N ILE A 113 18.06 3.03 7.97
CA ILE A 113 18.71 1.99 8.79
C ILE A 113 20.08 1.64 8.20
N ALA A 114 20.17 1.37 6.90
CA ALA A 114 21.44 1.02 6.26
C ALA A 114 22.49 2.12 6.42
N ILE A 115 22.10 3.39 6.27
CA ILE A 115 22.98 4.54 6.49
C ILE A 115 23.48 4.57 7.93
N ILE A 116 22.58 4.52 8.91
CA ILE A 116 22.96 4.57 10.34
C ILE A 116 23.83 3.38 10.73
N CYS A 117 23.50 2.16 10.30
CA CYS A 117 24.32 0.99 10.57
C CYS A 117 25.73 1.13 9.99
N GLY A 118 25.85 1.73 8.80
CA GLY A 118 27.15 1.99 8.18
C GLY A 118 27.96 3.05 8.89
N GLU A 119 27.32 4.11 9.39
CA GLU A 119 27.99 5.11 10.25
C GLU A 119 28.44 4.51 11.59
N ILE A 120 27.66 3.59 12.17
CA ILE A 120 27.99 2.92 13.44
C ILE A 120 29.12 1.89 13.27
N SER A 121 29.13 1.16 12.15
CA SER A 121 30.05 0.02 11.91
C SER A 121 31.29 0.40 11.09
N GLY A 122 31.26 1.55 10.40
CA GLY A 122 32.33 1.98 9.49
C GLY A 122 32.36 1.23 8.15
N SER A 123 31.29 0.52 7.78
CA SER A 123 31.18 -0.27 6.55
C SER A 123 29.88 0.03 5.80
N ASP A 124 29.86 -0.05 4.47
CA ASP A 124 28.62 0.16 3.70
C ASP A 124 27.73 -1.09 3.79
N LEU A 125 26.56 -0.94 4.40
CA LEU A 125 25.60 -2.03 4.63
C LEU A 125 24.32 -1.90 3.80
N ARG A 126 24.31 -1.06 2.75
CA ARG A 126 23.13 -0.86 1.88
C ARG A 126 22.63 -2.14 1.22
N ASP A 127 23.51 -3.06 0.86
CA ASP A 127 23.12 -4.32 0.22
C ASP A 127 22.24 -5.21 1.11
N LEU A 128 22.46 -5.19 2.43
CA LEU A 128 21.68 -5.98 3.39
C LEU A 128 20.21 -5.55 3.46
N TYR A 129 19.93 -4.30 3.17
CA TYR A 129 18.59 -3.70 3.24
C TYR A 129 17.92 -3.53 1.88
N SER A 130 18.54 -4.02 0.79
CA SER A 130 18.05 -3.82 -0.58
C SER A 130 16.94 -4.80 -1.03
N ASN A 131 16.69 -5.89 -0.29
CA ASN A 131 15.67 -6.87 -0.67
C ASN A 131 14.25 -6.28 -0.66
N GLU A 132 13.43 -6.66 -1.65
CA GLU A 132 12.02 -6.27 -1.69
C GLU A 132 11.24 -6.87 -0.50
N GLU A 133 10.54 -6.02 0.24
CA GLU A 133 9.70 -6.45 1.37
C GLU A 133 8.30 -6.81 0.87
N GLN A 134 7.90 -8.06 1.11
CA GLN A 134 6.59 -8.56 0.71
C GLN A 134 5.53 -8.29 1.79
N ASP A 135 5.96 -8.22 3.06
CA ASP A 135 5.10 -7.88 4.18
C ASP A 135 5.00 -6.36 4.34
N LEU A 136 3.88 -5.81 3.87
CA LEU A 136 3.55 -4.38 3.93
C LEU A 136 2.55 -4.08 5.06
N THR A 137 2.52 -4.94 6.09
CA THR A 137 1.69 -4.69 7.27
C THR A 137 2.19 -3.48 8.05
N ILE A 138 1.28 -2.88 8.83
CA ILE A 138 1.65 -1.74 9.69
C ILE A 138 2.63 -2.17 10.78
N MET A 139 2.46 -3.37 11.32
CA MET A 139 3.37 -3.93 12.32
C MET A 139 4.79 -4.04 11.77
N ARG A 140 4.94 -4.51 10.53
CA ARG A 140 6.26 -4.61 9.90
C ARG A 140 6.95 -3.25 9.75
N LEU A 141 6.18 -2.22 9.37
CA LEU A 141 6.69 -0.85 9.31
C LEU A 141 7.09 -0.33 10.70
N GLU A 142 6.28 -0.58 11.73
CA GLU A 142 6.57 -0.22 13.12
C GLU A 142 7.83 -0.92 13.65
N GLU A 143 8.06 -2.18 13.29
CA GLU A 143 9.29 -2.90 13.62
C GLU A 143 10.53 -2.21 13.05
N TYR A 144 10.48 -1.79 11.78
CA TYR A 144 11.59 -1.06 11.16
C TYR A 144 11.79 0.32 11.82
N HIS A 145 10.71 1.04 12.15
CA HIS A 145 10.84 2.30 12.90
C HIS A 145 11.45 2.09 14.29
N ALA A 146 11.06 1.01 15.00
CA ALA A 146 11.64 0.67 16.29
C ALA A 146 13.13 0.36 16.17
N GLN A 147 13.54 -0.43 15.16
CA GLN A 147 14.95 -0.71 14.87
C GLN A 147 15.73 0.58 14.57
N LEU A 148 15.18 1.47 13.74
CA LEU A 148 15.81 2.75 13.45
C LEU A 148 15.98 3.58 14.73
N ALA A 149 14.97 3.64 15.59
CA ALA A 149 15.04 4.36 16.86
C ALA A 149 16.13 3.81 17.79
N THR A 150 16.25 2.47 17.90
CA THR A 150 17.30 1.84 18.71
C THR A 150 18.70 2.17 18.18
N LEU A 151 18.88 2.16 16.85
CA LEU A 151 20.16 2.47 16.22
C LEU A 151 20.54 3.96 16.38
N LEU A 152 19.57 4.86 16.25
CA LEU A 152 19.78 6.28 16.51
C LEU A 152 20.19 6.53 17.97
N ASN A 153 19.58 5.82 18.93
CA ASN A 153 19.96 5.90 20.33
C ASN A 153 21.39 5.38 20.55
N GLU A 154 21.73 4.22 19.98
CA GLU A 154 23.07 3.65 20.07
C GLU A 154 24.13 4.61 19.48
N LYS A 155 23.87 5.20 18.31
CA LYS A 155 24.75 6.20 17.71
C LYS A 155 24.96 7.39 18.65
N SER A 156 23.88 7.90 19.24
CA SER A 156 23.93 9.01 20.20
C SER A 156 24.80 8.67 21.42
N GLU A 157 24.58 7.50 22.02
CA GLU A 157 25.36 7.02 23.17
C GLU A 157 26.85 6.87 22.84
N ARG A 158 27.19 6.33 21.66
CA ARG A 158 28.58 6.22 21.20
C ARG A 158 29.23 7.59 21.02
N VAL A 159 28.52 8.56 20.43
CA VAL A 159 29.01 9.93 20.25
C VAL A 159 29.25 10.61 21.61
N LEU A 160 28.33 10.46 22.56
CA LEU A 160 28.50 10.99 23.92
C LEU A 160 29.74 10.41 24.60
N LYS A 161 29.94 9.09 24.50
CA LYS A 161 31.10 8.41 25.07
C LYS A 161 32.42 8.85 24.43
N VAL A 162 32.45 9.03 23.11
CA VAL A 162 33.62 9.59 22.40
C VAL A 162 33.92 11.00 22.92
N LEU A 163 32.91 11.85 23.12
CA LEU A 163 33.10 13.20 23.65
C LEU A 163 33.67 13.18 25.08
N GLU A 164 33.18 12.29 25.94
CA GLU A 164 33.72 12.10 27.30
C GLU A 164 35.21 11.75 27.27
N PHE A 165 35.61 10.80 26.41
CA PHE A 165 37.01 10.42 26.25
C PHE A 165 37.86 11.57 25.70
N VAL A 166 37.36 12.31 24.70
CA VAL A 166 38.06 13.48 24.15
C VAL A 166 38.30 14.53 25.23
N ASN A 167 37.30 14.82 26.08
CA ASN A 167 37.44 15.75 27.20
C ASN A 167 38.45 15.25 28.25
N LEU A 168 38.43 13.93 28.55
CA LEU A 168 39.37 13.33 29.49
C LEU A 168 40.81 13.42 29.00
N ILE A 169 41.04 13.15 27.70
CA ILE A 169 42.35 13.27 27.06
C ILE A 169 42.82 14.73 27.09
N HIS A 170 41.93 15.69 26.77
CA HIS A 170 42.25 17.11 26.85
C HIS A 170 42.68 17.52 28.26
N HIS A 171 41.94 17.09 29.29
CA HIS A 171 42.31 17.36 30.68
C HIS A 171 43.68 16.78 31.05
N HIS A 172 43.97 15.54 30.66
CA HIS A 172 45.26 14.90 30.92
C HIS A 172 46.42 15.61 30.18
N CYS A 173 46.23 15.98 28.91
CA CYS A 173 47.22 16.73 28.15
C CYS A 173 47.54 18.07 28.83
N SER A 174 46.52 18.78 29.32
CA SER A 174 46.69 20.03 30.06
C SER A 174 47.51 19.85 31.35
N VAL A 175 47.32 18.75 32.08
CA VAL A 175 48.08 18.45 33.32
C VAL A 175 49.52 18.08 33.00
N MET A 176 49.76 17.35 31.92
CA MET A 176 51.09 16.90 31.51
C MET A 176 51.89 17.94 30.70
N GLY A 177 51.27 19.07 30.34
CA GLY A 177 51.88 20.09 29.48
C GLY A 177 52.07 19.63 28.03
N MET A 178 51.24 18.69 27.57
CA MET A 178 51.27 18.16 26.21
C MET A 178 50.30 18.93 25.30
N ASP A 179 50.64 19.02 24.01
CA ASP A 179 49.73 19.58 23.01
C ASP A 179 48.65 18.56 22.62
N PHE A 180 47.43 18.82 23.07
CA PHE A 180 46.25 18.01 22.76
C PHE A 180 45.98 17.89 21.27
N TYR A 181 46.14 18.97 20.50
CA TYR A 181 45.81 18.99 19.08
C TYR A 181 46.78 18.14 18.27
N HIS A 182 48.07 18.19 18.65
CA HIS A 182 49.09 17.31 18.09
C HIS A 182 48.72 15.84 18.31
N LEU A 183 48.40 15.45 19.55
CA LEU A 183 48.05 14.07 19.91
C LEU A 183 46.80 13.55 19.18
N VAL A 184 45.75 14.36 19.07
CA VAL A 184 44.52 13.95 18.35
C VAL A 184 44.78 13.78 16.85
N SER A 185 45.61 14.63 16.26
CA SER A 185 45.96 14.55 14.84
C SER A 185 46.77 13.31 14.47
N GLU A 186 47.57 12.78 15.41
CA GLU A 186 48.30 11.52 15.24
C GLU A 186 47.38 10.29 15.30
N VAL A 187 46.38 10.29 16.17
CA VAL A 187 45.48 9.15 16.38
C VAL A 187 44.38 9.08 15.32
N HIS A 188 43.83 10.23 14.92
CA HIS A 188 42.78 10.26 13.91
C HIS A 188 42.91 11.52 13.03
N PRO A 189 43.64 11.44 11.90
CA PRO A 189 43.96 12.59 11.04
C PRO A 189 42.73 13.35 10.53
N GLU A 190 41.59 12.68 10.40
CA GLU A 190 40.32 13.25 9.92
C GLU A 190 39.38 13.79 11.03
N VAL A 191 39.72 13.61 12.31
CA VAL A 191 38.89 14.14 13.40
C VAL A 191 39.14 15.63 13.55
N HIS A 192 38.35 16.43 12.85
CA HIS A 192 38.19 17.84 13.20
C HIS A 192 37.31 17.92 14.45
N VAL A 193 37.84 18.45 15.55
CA VAL A 193 37.12 18.67 16.83
C VAL A 193 35.76 19.39 16.62
N TRP A 194 35.65 20.22 15.58
CA TRP A 194 34.42 20.88 15.15
C TRP A 194 33.35 19.94 14.58
N THR A 195 33.75 18.84 13.94
CA THR A 195 32.85 17.80 13.43
C THR A 195 32.17 17.05 14.58
N ILE A 196 32.92 16.69 15.62
CA ILE A 196 32.36 16.06 16.84
C ILE A 196 31.37 17.01 17.52
N ARG A 197 31.73 18.30 17.67
CA ARG A 197 30.84 19.30 18.30
C ARG A 197 29.58 19.59 17.46
N ARG A 198 29.67 19.55 16.13
CA ARG A 198 28.54 19.70 15.21
C ARG A 198 27.62 18.49 15.23
N ASP A 199 28.18 17.28 15.26
CA ASP A 199 27.40 16.04 15.30
C ASP A 199 26.71 15.86 16.66
N PHE A 200 27.31 16.36 17.75
CA PHE A 200 26.67 16.51 19.05
C PHE A 200 25.47 17.46 19.02
N LEU A 201 25.59 18.64 18.40
CA LEU A 201 24.47 19.59 18.26
C LEU A 201 23.32 19.01 17.43
N LYS A 202 23.63 18.18 16.42
CA LYS A 202 22.62 17.44 15.63
C LYS A 202 21.96 16.33 16.44
N ALA A 203 22.72 15.54 17.19
CA ALA A 203 22.19 14.48 18.05
C ALA A 203 21.27 15.05 19.15
N SER A 204 21.66 16.17 19.76
CA SER A 204 20.84 16.89 20.75
C SER A 204 19.57 17.52 20.15
N ALA A 205 19.61 18.00 18.90
CA ALA A 205 18.43 18.51 18.21
C ALA A 205 17.42 17.40 17.84
N MET A 206 17.89 16.20 17.48
CA MET A 206 17.02 15.05 17.16
C MET A 206 16.26 14.52 18.39
N THR A 207 16.84 14.60 19.59
CA THR A 207 16.15 14.22 20.83
C THR A 207 15.00 15.16 21.24
N HIS A 208 14.95 16.39 20.70
CA HIS A 208 13.89 17.35 20.99
C HIS A 208 12.70 17.31 20.03
N LEU A 209 12.84 16.63 18.88
CA LEU A 209 11.78 16.50 17.86
C LEU A 209 10.94 15.23 17.99
N THR A 210 11.28 14.32 18.91
CA THR A 210 10.52 13.09 19.20
C THR A 210 9.53 13.22 20.36
N PHE A 211 9.35 14.44 20.92
CA PHE A 211 8.42 14.72 22.04
C PHE A 211 7.39 15.83 21.76
N LEU A 212 7.15 16.18 20.49
CA LEU A 212 6.04 17.03 20.04
C LEU A 212 5.28 16.32 18.91
#